data_AF-A0AAX0JZ83-F1
#
_entry.id   AF-A0AAX0JZ83-F1
#
_cell.length_a   1.000
_cell.length_b   1.000
_cell.length_c   1.000
_cell.angle_alpha   90.00
_cell.angle_beta   90.00
_cell.angle_gamma   90.00
#
_symmetry.space_group_name_H-M   'P 1'
#
loop_
_entity.id
_entity.type
_entity.pdbx_description
1 polymer ?
#
loop_
_entity_poly.entity_id
_entity_poly.type
_entity_poly.pdbx_seq_one_letter_code
_entity_poly.pdbx_strand_id
1 'polypeptide(L)'
;MAIPNNVKSYRILQYRYLLTVIALALVTGFGCLASNYAHKDIIGALIRFNFPVLISQSLLLIFMMWQVLRIRPIAPLVGIRRQSNNVQKKLLGVILAECMLYFFFYYLTFILSGTTVFKDGSAIVGMLVLLLRFLVLCVLGIIILSAYEAQHPILILLAVLLLNFIYHYWIETHYLLIMYSPIYDPVYRAIHHIYQG
;
A
#
# COMPACT_ATOMS: atom_id res chain seq x y z
N MET A 1 25.91 24.08 -18.56
CA MET A 1 25.81 22.74 -19.18
C MET A 1 24.33 22.39 -19.36
N ALA A 2 23.80 22.43 -20.58
CA ALA A 2 22.39 22.15 -20.83
C ALA A 2 22.12 20.65 -20.73
N ILE A 3 21.26 20.23 -19.80
CA ILE A 3 20.84 18.84 -19.68
C ILE A 3 20.09 18.45 -20.96
N PRO A 4 20.51 17.39 -21.69
CA PRO A 4 19.87 16.99 -22.94
C PRO A 4 18.38 16.71 -22.74
N ASN A 5 17.55 17.13 -23.70
CA ASN A 5 16.08 17.11 -23.60
C ASN A 5 15.50 15.73 -23.25
N ASN A 6 16.16 14.65 -23.68
CA ASN A 6 15.79 13.29 -23.30
C ASN A 6 15.89 13.05 -21.78
N VAL A 7 16.97 13.52 -21.15
CA VAL A 7 17.18 13.38 -19.70
C VAL A 7 16.17 14.23 -18.90
N LYS A 8 15.79 15.41 -19.40
CA LYS A 8 14.72 16.22 -18.79
C LYS A 8 13.37 15.50 -18.85
N SER A 9 13.03 14.90 -19.99
CA SER A 9 11.76 14.17 -20.18
C SER A 9 11.64 12.96 -19.24
N TYR A 10 12.71 12.17 -19.08
CA TYR A 10 12.72 11.05 -18.13
C TYR A 10 12.56 11.49 -16.68
N ARG A 11 13.23 12.58 -16.25
CA ARG A 11 13.06 13.12 -14.90
C ARG A 11 11.63 13.60 -14.65
N ILE A 12 11.02 14.32 -15.59
CA ILE A 12 9.63 14.79 -15.48
C ILE A 12 8.66 13.63 -15.34
N LEU A 13 8.87 12.54 -16.10
CA LEU A 13 8.05 11.34 -16.00
C LEU A 13 8.17 10.66 -14.63
N GLN A 14 9.39 10.56 -14.08
CA GLN A 14 9.63 10.02 -12.74
C GLN A 14 8.94 10.85 -11.64
N TYR A 15 9.03 12.19 -11.71
CA TYR A 15 8.35 13.05 -10.74
C TYR A 15 6.83 12.89 -10.80
N ARG A 16 6.25 12.73 -11.99
CA ARG A 16 4.81 12.49 -12.14
C ARG A 16 4.37 11.22 -11.44
N TYR A 17 5.15 10.15 -11.51
CA TYR A 17 4.84 8.89 -10.83
C TYR A 17 4.83 9.03 -9.32
N LEU A 18 5.87 9.64 -8.75
CA LEU A 18 5.94 9.89 -7.31
C LEU A 18 4.78 10.79 -6.85
N LEU A 19 4.42 11.83 -7.63
CA LEU A 19 3.27 12.67 -7.34
C LEU A 19 1.94 11.91 -7.38
N THR A 20 1.77 10.97 -8.31
CA THR A 20 0.57 10.11 -8.35
C THR A 20 0.44 9.28 -7.06
N VAL A 21 1.53 8.70 -6.57
CA VAL A 21 1.53 7.93 -5.31
C VAL A 21 1.21 8.81 -4.11
N ILE A 22 1.80 10.02 -4.04
CA ILE A 22 1.52 10.98 -2.97
C ILE A 22 0.04 11.39 -3.00
N ALA A 23 -0.50 11.74 -4.17
CA ALA A 23 -1.90 12.12 -4.31
C ALA A 23 -2.83 10.98 -3.88
N LEU A 24 -2.53 9.75 -4.30
CA LEU A 24 -3.29 8.56 -3.91
C LEU A 24 -3.27 8.36 -2.38
N ALA A 25 -2.10 8.50 -1.75
CA ALA A 25 -1.95 8.37 -0.30
C ALA A 25 -2.74 9.43 0.47
N LEU A 26 -2.67 10.69 0.04
CA LEU A 26 -3.41 11.80 0.65
C LEU A 26 -4.92 11.61 0.53
N VAL A 27 -5.43 11.28 -0.68
CA VAL A 27 -6.86 11.01 -0.90
C VAL A 27 -7.35 9.88 0.00
N THR A 28 -6.54 8.83 0.15
CA THR A 28 -6.87 7.70 1.04
C THR A 28 -6.90 8.13 2.50
N GLY A 29 -5.88 8.87 2.95
CA GLY A 29 -5.78 9.38 4.32
C GLY A 29 -6.96 10.26 4.70
N PHE A 30 -7.26 11.26 3.87
CA PHE A 30 -8.42 12.12 4.05
C PHE A 30 -9.74 11.35 3.95
N GLY A 31 -9.86 10.38 3.04
CA GLY A 31 -11.03 9.52 2.93
C GLY A 31 -11.29 8.70 4.20
N CYS A 32 -10.24 8.12 4.79
CA CYS A 32 -10.34 7.41 6.07
C CYS A 32 -10.70 8.36 7.22
N LEU A 33 -10.09 9.56 7.27
CA LEU A 33 -10.40 10.56 8.30
C LEU A 33 -11.85 11.05 8.20
N ALA A 34 -12.32 11.37 6.99
CA ALA A 34 -13.69 11.80 6.75
C ALA A 34 -14.72 10.72 7.13
N SER A 35 -14.34 9.45 7.00
CA SER A 35 -15.16 8.31 7.40
C SER A 35 -15.12 8.01 8.90
N ASN A 36 -14.19 8.59 9.66
CA ASN A 36 -13.98 8.29 11.08
C ASN A 36 -14.96 9.03 12.02
N TYR A 37 -16.27 8.84 11.81
CA TYR A 37 -17.33 9.49 12.58
C TYR A 37 -17.33 9.13 14.08
N ALA A 38 -16.76 7.98 14.44
CA ALA A 38 -16.70 7.49 15.82
C ALA A 38 -15.44 7.94 16.58
N HIS A 39 -14.64 8.85 16.01
CA HIS A 39 -13.38 9.33 16.59
C HIS A 39 -12.47 8.19 17.09
N LYS A 40 -12.41 7.10 16.31
CA LYS A 40 -11.53 5.98 16.61
C LYS A 40 -10.09 6.38 16.44
N ASP A 41 -9.21 5.64 17.10
CA ASP A 41 -7.78 5.81 16.90
C ASP A 41 -7.34 5.41 15.50
N ILE A 42 -6.04 5.56 15.21
CA ILE A 42 -5.51 5.27 13.88
C ILE A 42 -5.89 3.83 13.48
N ILE A 43 -5.69 2.85 14.34
CA ILE A 43 -5.96 1.44 14.02
C ILE A 43 -7.44 1.20 13.73
N GLY A 44 -8.33 1.77 14.54
CA GLY A 44 -9.77 1.68 14.33
C GLY A 44 -10.23 2.36 13.04
N ALA A 45 -9.71 3.55 12.73
CA ALA A 45 -10.03 4.27 11.50
C ALA A 45 -9.48 3.56 10.24
N LEU A 46 -8.28 2.98 10.36
CA LEU A 46 -7.54 2.31 9.30
C LEU A 46 -8.11 0.96 8.90
N ILE A 47 -8.65 0.20 9.86
CA ILE A 47 -9.06 -1.20 9.65
C ILE A 47 -10.59 -1.33 9.59
N ARG A 48 -11.35 -0.53 10.35
CA ARG A 48 -12.83 -0.55 10.26
C ARG A 48 -13.32 0.02 8.93
N PHE A 49 -12.68 1.08 8.44
CA PHE A 49 -12.95 1.66 7.12
C PHE A 49 -11.92 1.12 6.12
N ASN A 50 -11.85 -0.21 5.98
CA ASN A 50 -10.88 -0.86 5.10
C ASN A 50 -11.08 -0.54 3.61
N PHE A 51 -12.20 0.06 3.22
CA PHE A 51 -12.57 0.28 1.82
C PHE A 51 -11.68 1.29 1.07
N PRO A 52 -11.44 2.54 1.55
CA PRO A 52 -10.48 3.44 0.92
C PRO A 52 -9.06 2.86 0.82
N VAL A 53 -8.62 2.14 1.86
CA VAL A 53 -7.28 1.53 1.90
C VAL A 53 -7.16 0.40 0.89
N LEU A 54 -8.12 -0.51 0.87
CA LEU A 54 -8.16 -1.61 -0.08
C LEU A 54 -8.14 -1.11 -1.52
N ILE A 55 -8.97 -0.10 -1.84
CA ILE A 55 -9.02 0.48 -3.19
C ILE A 55 -7.67 1.10 -3.55
N SER A 56 -7.14 1.95 -2.67
CA SER A 56 -5.91 2.68 -2.97
C SER A 56 -4.68 1.77 -3.05
N GLN A 57 -4.55 0.78 -2.17
CA GLN A 57 -3.47 -0.22 -2.27
C GLN A 57 -3.62 -1.06 -3.54
N SER A 58 -4.85 -1.44 -3.93
CA SER A 58 -5.10 -2.15 -5.19
C SER A 58 -4.73 -1.30 -6.41
N LEU A 59 -5.07 0.00 -6.41
CA LEU A 59 -4.68 0.94 -7.46
C LEU A 59 -3.17 1.13 -7.53
N LEU A 60 -2.48 1.18 -6.37
CA LEU A 60 -1.03 1.27 -6.30
C LEU A 60 -0.36 0.02 -6.89
N LEU A 61 -0.87 -1.17 -6.59
CA LEU A 61 -0.40 -2.43 -7.18
C LEU A 61 -0.64 -2.48 -8.70
N ILE A 62 -1.80 -2.02 -9.18
CA ILE A 62 -2.08 -1.88 -10.62
C ILE A 62 -1.10 -0.90 -11.27
N PHE A 63 -0.80 0.21 -10.58
CA PHE A 63 0.15 1.21 -11.07
C PHE A 63 1.58 0.66 -11.17
N MET A 64 2.07 -0.05 -10.16
CA MET A 64 3.35 -0.75 -10.19
C MET A 64 3.41 -1.78 -11.32
N MET A 65 2.33 -2.55 -11.51
CA MET A 65 2.21 -3.50 -12.61
C MET A 65 2.30 -2.81 -13.97
N TRP A 66 1.59 -1.70 -14.15
CA TRP A 66 1.65 -0.92 -15.37
C TRP A 66 3.07 -0.42 -15.67
N GLN A 67 3.84 -0.01 -14.66
CA GLN A 67 5.24 0.38 -14.84
C GLN A 67 6.12 -0.80 -15.30
N VAL A 68 5.95 -1.99 -14.70
CA VAL A 68 6.67 -3.21 -15.12
C VAL A 68 6.32 -3.57 -16.56
N LEU A 69 5.02 -3.59 -16.89
CA LEU A 69 4.54 -3.89 -18.25
C LEU A 69 5.02 -2.89 -19.29
N ARG A 70 5.23 -1.63 -18.92
CA ARG A 70 5.78 -0.61 -19.83
C ARG A 70 7.23 -0.89 -20.22
N ILE A 71 8.02 -1.51 -19.34
CA ILE A 71 9.44 -1.84 -19.58
C ILE A 71 9.59 -3.23 -20.21
N ARG A 72 8.64 -4.13 -20.01
CA ARG A 72 8.69 -5.50 -20.54
C ARG A 72 8.96 -5.61 -22.05
N PRO A 73 8.41 -4.78 -22.97
CA PRO A 73 8.67 -4.90 -24.41
C PRO A 73 10.15 -4.79 -24.78
N ILE A 74 10.96 -4.10 -23.97
CA ILE A 74 12.41 -3.98 -24.19
C ILE A 74 13.21 -5.08 -23.49
N ALA A 75 12.58 -5.99 -22.74
CA ALA A 75 13.24 -7.06 -22.02
C ALA A 75 14.13 -7.95 -22.92
N PRO A 76 13.73 -8.33 -24.17
CA PRO A 76 14.60 -9.11 -25.04
C PRO A 76 15.90 -8.37 -25.39
N LEU A 77 15.81 -7.06 -25.68
CA LEU A 77 16.97 -6.23 -26.01
C LEU A 77 17.91 -6.02 -24.81
N VAL A 78 17.33 -5.89 -23.61
CA VAL A 78 18.06 -5.80 -22.34
C VAL A 78 18.75 -7.13 -22.01
N GLY A 79 18.09 -8.25 -22.28
CA GLY A 79 18.61 -9.60 -22.10
C GLY A 79 19.83 -9.88 -22.98
N ILE A 80 19.78 -9.49 -24.26
CA ILE A 80 20.93 -9.59 -25.19
C ILE A 80 22.15 -8.84 -24.63
N ARG A 81 21.93 -7.71 -23.95
CA ARG A 81 22.99 -6.89 -23.34
C ARG A 81 23.39 -7.33 -21.93
N ARG A 82 22.82 -8.41 -21.39
CA ARG A 82 23.02 -8.91 -20.02
C ARG A 82 22.74 -7.87 -18.93
N GLN A 83 21.76 -6.98 -19.17
CA GLN A 83 21.40 -5.89 -18.25
C GLN A 83 20.10 -6.14 -17.46
N SER A 84 19.47 -7.31 -17.59
CA SER A 84 18.17 -7.62 -16.97
C SER A 84 18.19 -7.42 -15.45
N ASN A 85 19.24 -7.89 -14.78
CA ASN A 85 19.41 -7.73 -13.32
C ASN A 85 19.45 -6.25 -12.90
N ASN A 86 20.07 -5.38 -13.70
CA ASN A 86 20.15 -3.95 -13.39
C ASN A 86 18.80 -3.26 -13.57
N VAL A 87 18.01 -3.68 -14.57
CA VAL A 87 16.64 -3.17 -14.77
C VAL A 87 15.74 -3.62 -13.63
N GLN A 88 15.77 -4.90 -13.25
CA GLN A 88 14.99 -5.43 -12.13
C GLN A 88 15.34 -4.74 -10.81
N LYS A 89 16.64 -4.51 -10.51
CA LYS A 89 17.06 -3.76 -9.32
C LYS A 89 16.53 -2.33 -9.28
N LYS A 90 16.52 -1.64 -10.42
CA LYS A 90 15.96 -0.28 -10.52
C LYS A 90 14.45 -0.28 -10.33
N LEU A 91 13.74 -1.24 -10.93
CA LEU A 91 12.31 -1.42 -10.74
C LEU A 91 11.97 -1.73 -9.28
N LEU A 92 12.73 -2.60 -8.63
CA LEU A 92 12.60 -2.88 -7.20
C LEU A 92 12.76 -1.61 -6.37
N GLY A 93 13.79 -0.81 -6.66
CA GLY A 93 14.01 0.47 -5.97
C GLY A 93 12.84 1.45 -6.14
N VAL A 94 12.23 1.51 -7.32
CA VAL A 94 11.03 2.33 -7.58
C VAL A 94 9.84 1.80 -6.77
N ILE A 95 9.55 0.51 -6.81
CA ILE A 95 8.44 -0.11 -6.08
C ILE A 95 8.57 0.15 -4.57
N LEU A 96 9.76 -0.06 -4.00
CA LEU A 96 9.99 0.18 -2.57
C LEU A 96 9.85 1.67 -2.21
N ALA A 97 10.35 2.57 -3.05
CA ALA A 97 10.20 4.01 -2.83
C ALA A 97 8.72 4.44 -2.88
N GLU A 98 7.93 3.86 -3.79
CA GLU A 98 6.49 4.11 -3.88
C GLU A 98 5.73 3.59 -2.66
N CYS A 99 6.04 2.38 -2.18
CA CYS A 99 5.49 1.87 -0.92
C CYS A 99 5.82 2.81 0.25
N MET A 100 7.08 3.23 0.38
CA MET A 100 7.52 4.13 1.45
C MET A 100 6.79 5.47 1.37
N LEU A 101 6.69 6.08 0.19
CA LEU A 101 5.98 7.34 -0.01
C LEU A 101 4.50 7.22 0.32
N TYR A 102 3.86 6.15 -0.16
CA TYR A 102 2.44 5.91 0.12
C TYR A 102 2.18 5.88 1.62
N PHE A 103 2.89 5.04 2.36
CA PHE A 103 2.68 4.92 3.81
C PHE A 103 3.14 6.16 4.59
N PHE A 104 4.21 6.83 4.17
CA PHE A 104 4.66 8.07 4.80
C PHE A 104 3.58 9.15 4.75
N PHE A 105 3.07 9.47 3.56
CA PHE A 105 2.04 10.51 3.42
C PHE A 105 0.71 10.07 4.03
N TYR A 106 0.38 8.80 3.91
CA TYR A 106 -0.82 8.25 4.52
C TYR A 106 -0.79 8.40 6.04
N TYR A 107 0.25 7.94 6.73
CA TYR A 107 0.36 8.10 8.19
C TYR A 107 0.53 9.57 8.61
N LEU A 108 1.22 10.37 7.81
CA LEU A 108 1.35 11.80 8.04
C LEU A 108 -0.01 12.50 8.11
N THR A 109 -0.99 12.12 7.27
CA THR A 109 -2.33 12.71 7.35
C THR A 109 -3.00 12.49 8.71
N PHE A 110 -2.84 11.33 9.33
CA PHE A 110 -3.40 11.03 10.66
C PHE A 110 -2.65 11.71 11.79
N ILE A 111 -1.34 11.89 11.65
CA ILE A 111 -0.53 12.63 12.63
C ILE A 111 -0.92 14.11 12.59
N LEU A 112 -1.10 14.69 11.40
CA LEU A 112 -1.46 16.10 11.23
C LEU A 112 -2.93 16.41 11.55
N SER A 113 -3.82 15.42 11.52
CA SER A 113 -5.24 15.60 11.85
C SER A 113 -5.51 15.72 13.35
N GLY A 114 -4.51 15.48 14.21
CA GLY A 114 -4.70 15.47 15.67
C GLY A 114 -5.49 14.28 16.19
N THR A 115 -5.67 13.23 15.38
CA THR A 115 -6.31 11.98 15.82
C THR A 115 -5.40 11.26 16.82
N THR A 116 -5.97 10.76 17.92
CA THR A 116 -5.20 9.96 18.89
C THR A 116 -4.68 8.70 18.22
N VAL A 117 -3.35 8.48 18.24
CA VAL A 117 -2.72 7.41 17.47
C VAL A 117 -3.08 6.03 18.01
N PHE A 118 -2.93 5.79 19.32
CA PHE A 118 -3.29 4.53 19.96
C PHE A 118 -4.09 4.83 21.24
N LYS A 119 -5.41 4.62 21.17
CA LYS A 119 -6.33 4.89 22.30
C LYS A 119 -7.07 3.62 22.72
N ASP A 120 -7.45 2.81 21.76
CA ASP A 120 -8.33 1.66 21.97
C ASP A 120 -7.57 0.39 22.39
N GLY A 121 -6.26 0.35 22.18
CA GLY A 121 -5.44 -0.84 22.37
C GLY A 121 -3.97 -0.56 22.66
N SER A 122 -3.16 -1.62 22.67
CA SER A 122 -1.72 -1.52 22.95
C SER A 122 -0.97 -0.83 21.81
N ALA A 123 -0.25 0.25 22.13
CA ALA A 123 0.54 1.00 21.15
C ALA A 123 1.58 0.13 20.42
N ILE A 124 2.19 -0.83 21.13
CA ILE A 124 3.17 -1.75 20.53
C ILE A 124 2.51 -2.63 19.47
N VAL A 125 1.35 -3.21 19.79
CA VAL A 125 0.59 -4.04 18.86
C VAL A 125 0.13 -3.20 17.66
N GLY A 126 -0.38 -1.98 17.92
CA GLY A 126 -0.77 -1.05 16.86
C GLY A 126 0.38 -0.74 15.90
N MET A 127 1.56 -0.39 16.42
CA MET A 127 2.76 -0.14 15.60
C MET A 127 3.16 -1.36 14.77
N LEU A 128 3.08 -2.58 15.34
CA LEU A 128 3.38 -3.81 14.61
C LEU A 128 2.38 -4.06 13.47
N VAL A 129 1.10 -3.78 13.69
CA VAL A 129 0.07 -3.88 12.64
C VAL A 129 0.34 -2.88 11.50
N LEU A 130 0.69 -1.63 11.81
CA LEU A 130 1.06 -0.62 10.81
C LEU A 130 2.31 -1.02 10.01
N LEU A 131 3.30 -1.60 10.69
CA LEU A 131 4.50 -2.12 10.04
C LEU A 131 4.19 -3.32 9.14
N LEU A 132 3.34 -4.25 9.60
CA LEU A 132 2.94 -5.41 8.83
C LEU A 132 2.23 -5.02 7.54
N ARG A 133 1.35 -4.01 7.58
CA ARG A 133 0.70 -3.44 6.38
C ARG A 133 1.72 -2.99 5.34
N PHE A 134 2.74 -2.25 5.78
CA PHE A 134 3.83 -1.81 4.91
C PHE A 134 4.61 -2.99 4.31
N LEU A 135 4.94 -3.98 5.13
CA LEU A 135 5.69 -5.17 4.69
C LEU A 135 4.89 -6.00 3.69
N VAL A 136 3.59 -6.22 3.93
CA VAL A 136 2.72 -6.96 3.01
C VAL A 136 2.69 -6.28 1.64
N LEU A 137 2.47 -4.96 1.59
CA LEU A 137 2.47 -4.24 0.33
C LEU A 137 3.83 -4.32 -0.39
N CYS A 138 4.94 -4.21 0.35
CA CYS A 138 6.28 -4.40 -0.23
C CYS A 138 6.45 -5.80 -0.84
N VAL A 139 6.01 -6.85 -0.14
CA VAL A 139 6.07 -8.24 -0.64
C VAL A 139 5.22 -8.39 -1.90
N LEU A 140 4.00 -7.85 -1.91
CA LEU A 140 3.13 -7.85 -3.08
C LEU A 140 3.74 -7.10 -4.27
N GLY A 141 4.37 -5.96 -4.03
CA GLY A 141 5.13 -5.22 -5.04
C GLY A 141 6.33 -6.01 -5.59
N ILE A 142 7.05 -6.73 -4.73
CA ILE A 142 8.14 -7.62 -5.17
C ILE A 142 7.60 -8.76 -6.04
N ILE A 143 6.44 -9.34 -5.70
CA ILE A 143 5.80 -10.37 -6.53
C ILE A 143 5.44 -9.79 -7.90
N ILE A 144 4.95 -8.55 -8.00
CA ILE A 144 4.68 -7.87 -9.28
C ILE A 144 5.93 -7.80 -10.15
N LEU A 145 7.13 -7.67 -9.58
CA LEU A 145 8.38 -7.61 -10.35
C LEU A 145 8.59 -8.87 -11.21
N SER A 146 8.11 -10.03 -10.76
CA SER A 146 8.20 -11.28 -11.53
C SER A 146 7.44 -11.20 -12.87
N ALA A 147 6.49 -10.28 -13.02
CA ALA A 147 5.77 -10.04 -14.26
C ALA A 147 6.65 -9.51 -15.41
N TYR A 148 7.86 -9.04 -15.08
CA TYR A 148 8.86 -8.61 -16.06
C TYR A 148 9.25 -9.75 -17.02
N GLU A 149 9.39 -10.97 -16.50
CA GLU A 149 9.82 -12.16 -17.26
C GLU A 149 8.73 -13.22 -17.41
N ALA A 150 7.65 -13.15 -16.63
CA ALA A 150 6.61 -14.17 -16.64
C ALA A 150 5.81 -14.24 -17.95
N GLN A 151 5.44 -15.43 -18.41
CA GLN A 151 4.63 -15.62 -19.61
C GLN A 151 3.24 -14.94 -19.50
N HIS A 152 2.59 -15.04 -18.33
CA HIS A 152 1.24 -14.53 -18.09
C HIS A 152 1.22 -13.47 -16.97
N PRO A 153 1.57 -12.20 -17.27
CA PRO A 153 1.67 -11.16 -16.24
C PRO A 153 0.31 -10.86 -15.58
N ILE A 154 -0.78 -10.95 -16.34
CA ILE A 154 -2.12 -10.67 -15.81
C ILE A 154 -2.49 -11.62 -14.66
N LEU A 155 -2.06 -12.90 -14.71
CA LEU A 155 -2.29 -13.85 -13.63
C LEU A 155 -1.57 -13.43 -12.34
N ILE A 156 -0.37 -12.86 -12.45
CA ILE A 156 0.37 -12.32 -11.30
C ILE A 156 -0.39 -11.14 -10.70
N LEU A 157 -0.93 -10.23 -11.53
CA LEU A 157 -1.74 -9.11 -11.03
C LEU A 157 -2.98 -9.62 -10.28
N LEU A 158 -3.72 -10.57 -10.87
CA LEU A 158 -4.91 -11.14 -10.24
C LEU A 158 -4.58 -11.81 -8.91
N ALA A 159 -3.49 -12.58 -8.84
CA ALA A 159 -3.03 -13.22 -7.61
C ALA A 159 -2.66 -12.19 -6.54
N VAL A 160 -1.92 -11.14 -6.91
CA VAL A 160 -1.50 -10.08 -5.98
C VAL A 160 -2.70 -9.28 -5.45
N LEU A 161 -3.68 -8.97 -6.31
CA LEU A 161 -4.92 -8.31 -5.87
C LEU A 161 -5.76 -9.20 -4.96
N LEU A 162 -5.85 -10.49 -5.24
CA LEU A 162 -6.53 -11.45 -4.39
C LEU A 162 -5.85 -11.57 -3.02
N LEU A 163 -4.51 -11.65 -2.99
CA LEU A 163 -3.75 -11.67 -1.74
C LEU A 163 -3.94 -10.39 -0.92
N ASN A 164 -3.96 -9.23 -1.58
CA ASN A 164 -4.27 -7.96 -0.94
C ASN A 164 -5.67 -7.97 -0.29
N PHE A 165 -6.66 -8.49 -1.00
CA PHE A 165 -8.02 -8.63 -0.51
C PHE A 165 -8.10 -9.59 0.69
N ILE A 166 -7.48 -10.77 0.60
CA ILE A 166 -7.44 -11.76 1.68
C ILE A 166 -6.78 -11.16 2.92
N TYR A 167 -5.68 -10.44 2.75
CA TYR A 167 -5.01 -9.77 3.86
C TYR A 167 -5.96 -8.79 4.57
N HIS A 168 -6.60 -7.89 3.84
CA HIS A 168 -7.48 -6.88 4.43
C HIS A 168 -8.76 -7.47 5.04
N TYR A 169 -9.47 -8.36 4.34
CA TYR A 169 -10.75 -8.88 4.83
C TYR A 169 -10.60 -10.03 5.82
N TRP A 170 -9.64 -10.93 5.60
CA TRP A 170 -9.50 -12.12 6.42
C TRP A 170 -8.55 -11.87 7.58
N ILE A 171 -7.32 -11.44 7.29
CA ILE A 171 -6.26 -11.38 8.31
C ILE A 171 -6.44 -10.16 9.22
N GLU A 172 -6.61 -8.97 8.66
CA GLU A 172 -6.69 -7.75 9.46
C GLU A 172 -7.96 -7.68 10.28
N THR A 173 -9.12 -7.86 9.65
CA THR A 173 -10.42 -7.69 10.31
C THR A 173 -10.70 -8.77 11.34
N HIS A 174 -10.39 -10.05 11.05
CA HIS A 174 -10.72 -11.14 11.95
C HIS A 174 -9.64 -11.47 12.98
N TYR A 175 -8.38 -11.08 12.78
CA TYR A 175 -7.29 -11.44 13.69
C TYR A 175 -6.57 -10.22 14.26
N LEU A 176 -5.95 -9.40 13.40
CA LEU A 176 -5.07 -8.32 13.87
C LEU A 176 -5.82 -7.25 14.66
N LEU A 177 -7.05 -6.95 14.26
CA LEU A 177 -7.89 -5.96 14.94
C LEU A 177 -8.30 -6.43 16.35
N ILE A 178 -8.62 -7.71 16.50
CA ILE A 178 -8.97 -8.32 17.79
C ILE A 178 -7.74 -8.39 18.70
N MET A 179 -6.57 -8.73 18.15
CA MET A 179 -5.31 -8.72 18.89
C MET A 179 -4.94 -7.31 19.38
N TYR A 180 -5.25 -6.27 18.60
CA TYR A 180 -5.03 -4.90 19.01
C TYR A 180 -5.93 -4.49 20.17
N SER A 181 -7.23 -4.80 20.10
CA SER A 181 -8.17 -4.55 21.19
C SER A 181 -9.38 -5.51 21.16
N PRO A 182 -9.77 -6.10 22.30
CA PRO A 182 -10.94 -6.97 22.41
C PRO A 182 -12.26 -6.29 22.01
N ILE A 183 -12.32 -4.95 22.03
CA ILE A 183 -13.54 -4.21 21.64
C ILE A 183 -13.95 -4.46 20.19
N TYR A 184 -13.04 -4.99 19.37
CA TYR A 184 -13.31 -5.31 17.98
C TYR A 184 -13.85 -6.73 17.78
N ASP A 185 -13.72 -7.61 18.78
CA ASP A 185 -14.33 -8.94 18.76
C ASP A 185 -15.87 -8.85 18.89
N PRO A 186 -16.64 -9.36 17.91
CA PRO A 186 -18.10 -9.40 18.01
C PRO A 186 -18.63 -10.12 19.25
N VAL A 187 -17.96 -11.19 19.69
CA VAL A 187 -18.39 -11.99 20.85
C VAL A 187 -18.15 -11.20 22.14
N TYR A 188 -16.96 -10.62 22.29
CA TYR A 188 -16.65 -9.74 23.41
C TYR A 188 -17.64 -8.58 23.53
N ARG A 189 -17.98 -7.94 22.40
CA ARG A 189 -18.98 -6.85 22.37
C ARG A 189 -20.37 -7.29 22.77
N ALA A 190 -20.82 -8.47 22.32
CA ALA A 190 -22.12 -9.00 22.68
C ALA A 190 -22.23 -9.29 24.18
N ILE A 191 -21.18 -9.86 24.78
CA ILE A 191 -21.13 -10.17 26.22
C ILE A 191 -21.11 -8.90 27.08
N HIS A 192 -20.37 -7.87 26.65
CA HIS A 192 -20.21 -6.62 27.41
C HIS A 192 -21.21 -5.52 27.00
N HIS A 193 -22.20 -5.84 26.16
CA HIS A 193 -23.20 -4.89 25.65
C HIS A 193 -22.59 -3.62 25.03
N ILE A 194 -21.47 -3.77 24.31
CA ILE A 194 -20.77 -2.67 23.64
C ILE A 194 -21.34 -2.52 22.22
N TYR A 195 -22.41 -1.74 22.10
CA TYR A 195 -23.04 -1.40 20.82
C TYR A 195 -22.38 -0.15 20.23
N GLN A 196 -21.23 -0.32 19.57
CA GLN A 196 -20.66 0.76 18.76
C GLN A 196 -21.38 0.82 17.41
N GLY A 197 -22.06 1.94 17.15
CA GLY A 197 -22.60 2.30 15.83
C GLY A 197 -21.55 2.22 14.73
#